data_AF-A0A941HMP1-F1
#
_entry.id   AF-A0A941HMP1-F1
#
_cell.length_a   1.000
_cell.length_b   1.000
_cell.length_c   1.000
_cell.angle_alpha   90.00
_cell.angle_beta   90.00
_cell.angle_gamma   90.00
#
_symmetry.space_group_name_H-M   'P 1'
#
loop_
_entity.id
_entity.type
_entity.pdbx_description
1 polymer ?
#
loop_
_entity_poly.entity_id
_entity_poly.type
_entity_poly.pdbx_seq_one_letter_code
_entity_poly.pdbx_strand_id
1 'polypeptide(L)'
;MPYGFYEFVRFVAFIGFGILSFKANKKNKQLEVILYAALALLFQPFFKIALGREIWNIIDVIVGIGLIGSSFVSRKPNEEL
;
A
#
# COMPACT_ATOMS: atom_id res chain seq x y z
N MET A 1 -7.42 10.14 19.14
CA MET A 1 -7.01 8.72 19.25
C MET A 1 -5.52 8.64 19.60
N PRO A 2 -5.06 7.61 20.35
CA PRO A 2 -3.66 7.49 20.77
C PRO A 2 -2.72 7.42 19.56
N TYR A 3 -1.61 8.15 19.61
CA TYR A 3 -0.64 8.24 18.51
C TYR A 3 -0.08 6.87 18.08
N GLY A 4 0.08 5.95 19.03
CA GLY A 4 0.60 4.60 18.78
C GLY A 4 -0.27 3.74 17.86
N PHE A 5 -1.58 4.00 17.74
CA PHE A 5 -2.43 3.24 16.81
C PHE A 5 -2.07 3.54 15.35
N TYR A 6 -1.89 4.82 15.01
CA TYR A 6 -1.50 5.21 13.64
C TYR A 6 -0.11 4.70 13.27
N GLU A 7 0.82 4.70 14.24
CA GLU A 7 2.17 4.18 14.05
C GLU A 7 2.15 2.66 13.81
N PHE A 8 1.32 1.92 14.54
CA PHE A 8 1.10 0.49 14.32
C PHE A 8 0.48 0.20 12.95
N VAL A 9 -0.54 0.95 12.54
CA VAL A 9 -1.17 0.78 11.22
C VAL A 9 -0.15 1.00 10.10
N ARG A 10 0.71 2.02 10.21
CA ARG A 10 1.79 2.25 9.23
C ARG A 10 2.80 1.10 9.19
N PHE A 11 3.17 0.57 10.35
CA PHE A 11 4.06 -0.59 10.42
C PHE A 11 3.46 -1.81 9.70
N VAL A 12 2.17 -2.10 9.96
CA VAL A 12 1.45 -3.19 9.29
C VAL A 12 1.32 -2.93 7.78
N ALA A 13 0.99 -1.71 7.38
CA ALA A 13 0.91 -1.30 5.98
C ALA A 13 2.27 -1.45 5.28
N PHE A 14 3.36 -1.02 5.90
CA PHE A 14 4.72 -1.20 5.40
C PHE A 14 5.05 -2.66 5.10
N ILE A 15 4.80 -3.55 6.07
CA ILE A 15 5.02 -5.00 5.88
C ILE A 15 4.10 -5.54 4.78
N GLY A 16 2.81 -5.17 4.78
CA GLY A 16 1.84 -5.59 3.78
C GLY A 16 2.25 -5.21 2.35
N PHE A 17 2.65 -3.96 2.15
CA PHE A 17 3.14 -3.47 0.86
C PHE A 17 4.47 -4.11 0.45
N GLY A 18 5.37 -4.39 1.39
CA GLY A 18 6.59 -5.15 1.11
C GLY A 18 6.29 -6.56 0.58
N ILE A 19 5.34 -7.26 1.19
CA ILE A 19 4.90 -8.59 0.74
C ILE A 19 4.21 -8.51 -0.64
N LEU A 20 3.35 -7.52 -0.85
CA LEU A 20 2.67 -7.31 -2.13
C LEU A 20 3.68 -6.99 -3.26
N SER A 21 4.67 -6.14 -2.98
CA SER A 21 5.75 -5.84 -3.93
C SER A 21 6.54 -7.10 -4.30
N PHE A 22 6.90 -7.93 -3.31
CA PHE A 22 7.58 -9.20 -3.56
C PHE A 22 6.73 -10.17 -4.40
N LYS A 23 5.42 -10.25 -4.14
CA LYS A 23 4.48 -11.08 -4.90
C LYS A 23 4.29 -10.57 -6.33
N ALA A 24 4.23 -9.26 -6.53
CA ALA A 24 4.16 -8.62 -7.85
C ALA A 24 5.44 -8.90 -8.66
N ASN A 25 6.61 -8.91 -8.00
CA ASN A 25 7.88 -9.20 -8.64
C ASN A 25 7.93 -10.63 -9.16
N LYS A 26 7.44 -11.59 -8.38
CA LYS A 26 7.31 -12.99 -8.83
C LYS A 26 6.36 -13.16 -10.03
N LYS A 27 5.42 -12.23 -10.23
CA LYS A 27 4.50 -12.23 -11.38
C LYS A 27 5.01 -11.39 -12.57
N ASN A 28 6.28 -10.95 -12.55
CA ASN A 28 6.87 -10.06 -13.55
C ASN A 28 6.11 -8.74 -13.79
N LYS A 29 5.29 -8.31 -12.82
CA LYS A 29 4.50 -7.09 -12.93
C LYS A 29 5.27 -5.88 -12.41
N GLN A 30 6.24 -5.42 -13.21
CA GLN A 30 7.18 -4.37 -12.79
C GLN A 30 6.49 -3.08 -12.30
N LEU A 31 5.40 -2.66 -12.94
CA LEU A 31 4.63 -1.49 -12.49
C LEU A 31 4.05 -1.67 -11.08
N GLU A 32 3.47 -2.83 -10.78
CA GLU A 32 2.91 -3.12 -9.46
C GLU A 32 4.02 -3.21 -8.39
N VAL A 33 5.21 -3.73 -8.76
CA VAL A 33 6.37 -3.75 -7.86
C VAL A 33 6.78 -2.35 -7.45
N ILE A 34 6.94 -1.44 -8.42
CA ILE A 34 7.34 -0.04 -8.18
C ILE A 34 6.27 0.66 -7.35
N LEU A 35 4.99 0.45 -7.67
CA LEU A 35 3.87 1.06 -6.96
C LEU A 35 3.79 0.60 -5.50
N TYR A 36 3.85 -0.71 -5.23
CA TYR A 36 3.84 -1.22 -3.87
C TYR A 36 5.13 -0.89 -3.10
N ALA A 37 6.29 -0.85 -3.75
CA ALA A 37 7.53 -0.41 -3.12
C ALA A 37 7.49 1.08 -2.74
N ALA A 38 6.94 1.93 -3.60
CA ALA A 38 6.73 3.35 -3.29
C ALA A 38 5.74 3.54 -2.13
N LEU A 39 4.66 2.76 -2.09
CA LEU A 39 3.73 2.75 -0.96
C LEU A 39 4.39 2.26 0.33
N ALA A 40 5.22 1.21 0.28
CA ALA A 40 6.00 0.79 1.44
C ALA A 40 6.92 1.92 1.94
N LEU A 41 7.65 2.58 1.05
CA LEU A 41 8.50 3.72 1.43
C LEU A 41 7.69 4.91 1.99
N LEU A 42 6.47 5.13 1.51
CA LEU A 42 5.57 6.14 2.03
C LEU A 42 5.12 5.80 3.46
N PHE A 43 4.77 4.54 3.72
CA PHE A 43 4.31 4.07 5.03
C PHE A 43 5.43 3.61 5.97
N GLN A 44 6.69 3.86 5.63
CA GLN A 44 7.80 3.40 6.45
C GLN A 44 7.74 3.98 7.88
N PRO A 45 7.99 3.17 8.93
CA PRO A 45 7.96 3.62 10.31
C PRO A 45 9.26 4.32 10.76
N PHE A 46 10.31 4.29 9.93
CA PHE A 46 11.68 4.71 10.32
C PHE A 46 11.92 6.21 10.18
N PHE A 47 11.37 6.83 9.14
CA PHE A 47 11.51 8.26 8.89
C PHE A 47 10.17 8.95 9.05
N LYS A 48 10.04 9.83 10.05
CA LYS A 48 8.86 10.68 10.20
C LYS A 48 8.85 11.74 9.10
N ILE A 49 8.07 11.49 8.06
CA ILE A 49 7.68 12.57 7.15
C ILE A 49 6.64 13.42 7.88
N ALA A 50 7.03 14.65 8.24
CA ALA A 50 6.19 15.60 8.97
C ALA A 50 5.11 16.24 8.08
N LEU A 51 4.39 15.41 7.32
CA LEU A 51 3.11 15.81 6.74
C LEU A 51 2.12 15.90 7.89
N GLY A 52 1.35 16.98 7.97
CA GLY A 52 0.35 17.16 9.04
C GLY A 52 -0.62 15.97 9.10
N ARG A 53 -1.29 15.79 10.25
CA ARG A 53 -2.23 14.69 10.49
C ARG A 53 -3.32 14.59 9.40
N GLU A 54 -3.83 15.74 8.96
CA GLU A 54 -4.86 15.82 7.91
C GLU A 54 -4.40 15.22 6.58
N ILE A 55 -3.18 15.55 6.15
CA ILE A 55 -2.62 15.06 4.89
C ILE A 55 -2.43 13.54 4.95
N TRP A 56 -1.94 13.02 6.08
CA TRP A 56 -1.78 11.59 6.26
C TRP A 56 -3.10 10.83 6.25
N ASN A 57 -4.14 11.35 6.90
CA ASN A 57 -5.46 10.74 6.86
C ASN A 57 -6.00 10.67 5.42
N ILE A 58 -5.80 11.72 4.63
CA ILE A 58 -6.20 11.74 3.20
C ILE A 58 -5.44 10.67 2.42
N ILE A 59 -4.12 10.57 2.62
CA ILE A 59 -3.28 9.54 1.98
C ILE A 59 -3.77 8.14 2.36
N ASP A 60 -3.98 7.88 3.65
CA ASP A 60 -4.44 6.58 4.16
C ASP A 60 -5.78 6.18 3.51
N VAL A 61 -6.72 7.12 3.40
CA VAL A 61 -8.03 6.89 2.78
C VAL A 61 -7.89 6.59 1.28
N ILE A 62 -7.11 7.39 0.54
CA ILE A 62 -6.90 7.19 -0.91
C ILE A 62 -6.26 5.82 -1.16
N VAL A 63 -5.22 5.48 -0.40
CA VAL A 63 -4.54 4.18 -0.52
C VAL A 63 -5.48 3.04 -0.15
N GLY A 64 -6.29 3.19 0.90
CA GLY A 64 -7.31 2.21 1.28
C GLY A 64 -8.33 1.96 0.17
N ILE A 65 -8.86 3.02 -0.44
CA ILE A 65 -9.79 2.93 -1.57
C ILE A 65 -9.11 2.27 -2.78
N GLY A 66 -7.87 2.65 -3.10
CA GLY A 66 -7.11 2.05 -4.21
C GLY A 66 -6.86 0.55 -4.01
N LEU A 67 -6.52 0.13 -2.80
CA LEU A 67 -6.36 -1.28 -2.46
C LEU A 67 -7.67 -2.05 -2.59
N ILE A 68 -8.75 -1.54 -2.01
CA ILE A 68 -10.08 -2.16 -2.09
C ILE A 68 -10.52 -2.29 -3.56
N GLY A 69 -10.42 -1.20 -4.33
CA GLY A 69 -10.71 -1.20 -5.77
C GLY A 69 -9.88 -2.22 -6.54
N SER A 70 -8.57 -2.32 -6.26
CA SER A 70 -7.68 -3.30 -6.91
C SER A 70 -8.04 -4.75 -6.55
N SER A 71 -8.51 -5.00 -5.33
CA SER A 71 -8.97 -6.32 -4.87
C SER A 71 -10.24 -6.77 -5.61
N PHE A 72 -11.11 -5.84 -6.01
CA PHE A 72 -12.32 -6.15 -6.79
C PHE A 72 -12.07 -6.20 -8.29
N VAL A 73 -11.00 -5.57 -8.79
CA VAL A 73 -10.64 -5.56 -10.23
C VAL A 73 -10.00 -6.89 -10.69
N SER A 74 -9.67 -7.82 -9.79
CA SER A 74 -9.17 -9.16 -10.15
C SER A 74 -10.25 -10.26 -10.06
N ARG A 75 -11.27 -10.12 -10.91
CA ARG A 75 -11.91 -11.25 -11.61
C ARG A 75 -12.16 -10.84 -13.06
N LYS A 76 -11.11 -10.67 -13.84
CA LYS A 76 -11.21 -11.00 -15.26
C LYS A 76 -10.70 -12.42 -15.41
N PRO A 77 -11.57 -13.41 -15.70
CA PRO A 77 -11.12 -14.67 -16.26
C PRO A 77 -10.25 -14.31 -17.46
N ASN A 78 -9.09 -14.93 -17.55
CA ASN A 78 -8.33 -14.92 -18.78
C ASN A 78 -9.24 -15.63 -19.79
N GLU A 79 -9.89 -14.88 -20.66
CA GLU A 79 -10.56 -15.44 -21.82
C GLU A 79 -9.47 -15.72 -22.84
N GLU A 80 -8.85 -16.88 -22.68
CA GLU A 80 -8.18 -17.57 -23.77
C GLU A 80 -9.29 -18.06 -24.71
N LEU A 81 -9.40 -17.42 -25.88
CA LEU A 81 -9.42 -18.02 -27.22
C LEU A 81 -9.73 -16.95 -28.27
#